data_AF-A0A925N296-F1
#
_entry.id   AF-A0A925N296-F1
#
_cell.length_a   1.000
_cell.length_b   1.000
_cell.length_c   1.000
_cell.angle_alpha   90.00
_cell.angle_beta   90.00
_cell.angle_gamma   90.00
#
_symmetry.space_group_name_H-M   'P 1'
#
loop_
_entity.id
_entity.type
_entity.pdbx_description
1 polymer ?
#
loop_
_entity_poly.entity_id
_entity_poly.type
_entity_poly.pdbx_seq_one_letter_code
_entity_poly.pdbx_strand_id
1 'polypeptide(L)'
;MTPLPAKLDAGAPLVAWRIDARRHATSWDSGIGAEALGGRWNPKGVKAVYCSVDPSTCLVETAVHRGFKVLDSQPHVLTSLEITE
;
A
#
# COMPACT_ATOMS: atom_id res chain seq x y z
N MET A 1 -19.50 -16.42 0.65
CA MET A 1 -18.26 -15.89 1.26
C MET A 1 -17.11 -16.35 0.40
N THR A 2 -16.42 -15.44 -0.28
CA THR A 2 -15.15 -15.76 -0.95
C THR A 2 -14.17 -16.17 0.14
N PRO A 3 -13.50 -17.33 0.05
CA PRO A 3 -12.51 -17.71 1.05
C PRO A 3 -11.46 -16.62 1.16
N LEU A 4 -11.05 -16.32 2.39
CA LEU A 4 -9.92 -15.43 2.62
C LEU A 4 -8.72 -16.03 1.85
N PRO A 5 -7.93 -15.22 1.13
CA PRO A 5 -6.73 -15.73 0.50
C PRO A 5 -5.88 -16.45 1.56
N ALA A 6 -5.26 -17.59 1.20
CA ALA A 6 -4.50 -18.47 2.12
C ALA A 6 -3.46 -17.75 3.02
N LYS A 7 -3.11 -16.50 2.69
CA LYS A 7 -2.28 -15.59 3.49
C LYS A 7 -2.94 -15.07 4.77
N LEU A 8 -4.22 -15.36 5.01
CA LEU A 8 -4.96 -14.93 6.21
C LEU A 8 -5.40 -16.11 7.08
N ASP A 9 -4.87 -17.31 6.80
CA ASP A 9 -5.07 -18.49 7.65
C ASP A 9 -4.35 -18.29 9.00
N ALA A 10 -4.90 -18.88 10.07
CA ALA A 10 -4.30 -18.81 11.40
C ALA A 10 -2.89 -19.43 11.38
N GLY A 11 -1.88 -18.64 11.78
CA GLY A 11 -0.47 -19.05 11.81
C GLY A 11 0.30 -18.82 10.51
N ALA A 12 -0.35 -18.34 9.44
CA ALA A 12 0.36 -17.88 8.25
C ALA A 12 0.95 -16.48 8.46
N PRO A 13 2.13 -16.16 7.88
CA PRO A 13 2.68 -14.81 7.92
C PRO A 13 1.71 -13.78 7.32
N LEU A 14 1.44 -12.70 8.05
CA LEU A 14 0.61 -11.61 7.56
C LEU A 14 1.43 -10.72 6.62
N VAL A 15 1.21 -10.88 5.32
CA VAL A 15 1.91 -10.10 4.28
C VAL A 15 1.02 -8.99 3.75
N ALA A 16 1.52 -7.77 3.80
CA ALA A 16 0.89 -6.60 3.20
C ALA A 16 1.65 -6.12 1.95
N TRP A 17 0.93 -5.44 1.07
CA TRP A 17 1.39 -4.98 -0.24
C TRP A 17 1.14 -3.50 -0.41
N ARG A 18 2.09 -2.81 -1.02
CA ARG A 18 1.96 -1.38 -1.36
C ARG A 18 2.68 -1.05 -2.66
N ILE A 19 2.18 -0.05 -3.37
CA ILE A 19 2.75 0.43 -4.63
C ILE A 19 3.13 1.89 -4.48
N ASP A 20 4.37 2.20 -4.85
CA ASP A 20 4.91 3.54 -4.76
C ASP A 20 5.63 3.95 -6.03
N ALA A 21 5.75 5.25 -6.23
CA ALA A 21 6.72 5.77 -7.19
C ALA A 21 8.12 5.24 -6.82
N ARG A 22 8.89 4.77 -7.81
CA ARG A 22 10.23 4.18 -7.58
C ARG A 22 11.15 5.09 -6.75
N ARG A 23 11.03 6.41 -6.88
CA ARG A 23 11.80 7.40 -6.11
C ARG A 23 11.59 7.33 -4.59
N HIS A 24 10.51 6.70 -4.12
CA HIS A 24 10.19 6.52 -2.70
C HIS A 24 10.47 5.10 -2.19
N ALA A 25 11.05 4.22 -3.02
CA ALA A 25 11.27 2.82 -2.66
C ALA A 25 12.16 2.62 -1.42
N THR A 26 13.09 3.55 -1.14
CA THR A 26 13.98 3.47 0.04
C THR A 26 13.39 4.08 1.30
N SER A 27 12.30 4.84 1.20
CA SER A 27 11.65 5.57 2.30
C SER A 27 10.18 5.19 2.39
N TRP A 28 9.88 3.97 1.99
CA TRP A 28 8.56 3.49 1.63
C TRP A 28 7.65 3.47 2.87
N ASP A 29 8.22 3.13 4.01
CA ASP A 29 7.62 2.98 5.34
C ASP A 29 7.53 4.30 6.13
N SER A 30 8.07 5.40 5.59
CA SER A 30 8.16 6.68 6.32
C SER A 30 6.81 7.33 6.68
N GLY A 31 5.75 7.01 5.92
CA GLY A 31 4.41 7.60 6.08
C GLY A 31 4.29 9.09 5.72
N ILE A 32 5.35 9.71 5.17
CA ILE A 32 5.45 11.16 4.93
C ILE A 32 4.37 11.69 3.96
N GLY A 33 3.97 10.90 2.97
CA GLY A 33 2.93 11.31 2.01
C GLY A 33 1.55 11.42 2.65
N ALA A 34 1.20 10.45 3.48
CA ALA A 34 -0.06 10.43 4.21
C ALA A 34 -0.09 11.50 5.32
N GLU A 35 1.05 11.77 5.96
CA GLU A 35 1.19 12.87 6.92
C GLU A 35 0.94 14.23 6.25
N ALA A 36 1.55 14.48 5.09
CA ALA A 36 1.46 15.77 4.41
C ALA A 36 0.06 16.04 3.83
N LEU A 37 -0.58 15.02 3.24
CA LEU A 37 -1.83 15.19 2.50
C LEU A 37 -3.07 14.72 3.26
N GLY A 38 -2.89 13.92 4.32
CA GLY A 38 -3.97 13.16 4.94
C GLY A 38 -4.39 11.99 4.05
N GLY A 39 -5.36 11.22 4.53
CA GLY A 39 -5.98 10.14 3.79
C GLY A 39 -7.35 9.81 4.37
N ARG A 40 -7.99 8.75 3.86
CA ARG A 40 -9.32 8.33 4.33
C ARG A 40 -9.33 8.03 5.83
N TRP A 41 -8.22 7.47 6.34
CA TRP A 41 -8.11 6.95 7.71
C TRP A 41 -7.13 7.73 8.59
N ASN A 42 -6.47 8.77 8.08
CA ASN A 42 -5.56 9.59 8.88
C ASN A 42 -5.71 11.09 8.52
N PRO A 43 -5.78 12.00 9.52
CA PRO A 43 -5.74 13.43 9.25
C PRO A 43 -4.33 13.87 8.84
N LYS A 44 -4.23 15.07 8.27
CA LYS A 44 -2.94 15.74 8.03
C LYS A 44 -2.16 15.88 9.35
N GLY A 45 -0.84 15.70 9.30
CA GLY A 45 0.05 15.71 10.46
C GLY A 45 0.17 14.37 11.19
N VAL A 46 -0.56 13.33 10.77
CA VAL A 46 -0.44 11.97 11.33
C VAL A 46 0.14 11.05 10.27
N LYS A 47 1.28 10.42 10.57
CA LYS A 47 1.92 9.43 9.69
C LYS A 47 1.09 8.17 9.61
N ALA A 48 0.94 7.67 8.39
CA ALA A 48 0.30 6.38 8.12
C ALA A 48 0.92 5.76 6.86
N VAL A 49 0.99 4.43 6.82
CA VAL A 49 1.36 3.67 5.64
C VAL A 49 0.14 2.88 5.19
N TYR A 50 -0.32 3.12 3.97
CA TYR A 50 -1.47 2.41 3.40
C TYR A 50 -0.98 1.18 2.64
N CYS A 51 -1.53 0.03 2.97
CA CYS A 51 -1.22 -1.26 2.36
C CYS A 51 -2.51 -2.06 2.09
N SER A 52 -2.40 -3.09 1.27
CA SER A 52 -3.47 -4.06 0.99
C SER A 52 -3.00 -5.48 1.29
N VAL A 53 -3.92 -6.40 1.55
CA VAL A 53 -3.59 -7.82 1.79
C VAL A 53 -3.16 -8.58 0.52
N ASP A 54 -3.43 -8.00 -0.65
CA ASP A 54 -3.02 -8.53 -1.94
C ASP A 54 -2.53 -7.43 -2.92
N PRO A 55 -1.66 -7.80 -3.88
CA PRO A 55 -1.14 -6.88 -4.88
C PRO A 55 -2.19 -6.21 -5.78
N SER A 56 -3.25 -6.95 -6.15
CA SER A 56 -4.23 -6.49 -7.12
C SER A 56 -5.07 -5.35 -6.55
N THR A 57 -5.52 -5.50 -5.30
CA THR A 57 -6.22 -4.44 -4.55
C THR A 57 -5.37 -3.19 -4.43
N CYS A 58 -4.07 -3.34 -4.13
CA CYS A 58 -3.15 -2.21 -4.04
C CYS A 58 -3.05 -1.40 -5.34
N LEU A 59 -3.03 -2.09 -6.48
CA LEU A 59 -2.97 -1.46 -7.80
C LEU A 59 -4.28 -0.76 -8.15
N VAL A 60 -5.43 -1.39 -7.89
CA VAL A 60 -6.76 -0.80 -8.14
C VAL A 60 -7.00 0.43 -7.27
N GLU A 61 -6.63 0.38 -5.98
CA GLU A 61 -6.72 1.53 -5.07
C GLU A 61 -5.96 2.75 -5.62
N THR A 62 -4.76 2.51 -6.15
CA THR A 62 -3.94 3.57 -6.75
C THR A 62 -4.55 4.09 -8.05
N ALA A 63 -5.04 3.21 -8.91
CA ALA A 63 -5.68 3.59 -10.17
C ALA A 63 -6.98 4.39 -9.94
N VAL A 64 -7.80 3.99 -8.96
CA VAL A 64 -9.06 4.68 -8.63
C VAL A 64 -8.80 6.05 -8.02
N HIS A 65 -7.84 6.17 -7.09
CA HIS A 65 -7.61 7.42 -6.36
C HIS A 65 -6.66 8.40 -7.09
N ARG A 66 -5.77 7.90 -7.96
CA ARG A 66 -4.76 8.73 -8.64
C ARG A 66 -4.85 8.69 -10.16
N GLY A 67 -5.66 7.80 -10.73
CA GLY A 67 -5.82 7.60 -12.17
C GLY A 67 -4.73 6.72 -12.78
N PHE A 68 -5.09 5.98 -13.84
CA PHE A 68 -4.16 5.13 -14.60
C PHE A 68 -2.97 5.90 -15.17
N LYS A 69 -3.15 7.17 -15.56
CA LYS A 69 -2.07 8.02 -16.06
C LYS A 69 -0.89 8.09 -15.09
N VAL A 70 -1.12 8.06 -13.77
CA VAL A 70 -0.02 8.07 -12.81
C VAL A 70 0.81 6.80 -12.95
N LEU A 71 0.15 5.63 -13.03
CA LEU A 71 0.82 4.34 -13.22
C LEU A 71 1.62 4.28 -14.53
N ASP A 72 1.12 4.92 -15.60
CA ASP A 72 1.75 4.92 -16.92
C ASP A 72 2.88 5.95 -17.09
N SER A 73 2.89 7.01 -16.29
CA SER A 73 3.78 8.18 -16.50
C SER A 73 5.09 8.14 -15.71
N GLN A 74 5.23 7.22 -14.75
CA GLN A 74 6.45 7.10 -13.95
C GLN A 74 6.66 5.65 -13.48
N PRO A 75 7.91 5.22 -13.25
CA PRO A 75 8.17 3.88 -12.75
C PRO A 75 7.64 3.71 -11.33
N HIS A 76 6.97 2.58 -11.09
CA HIS A 76 6.49 2.16 -9.78
C HIS A 76 7.24 0.93 -9.26
N VAL A 77 7.18 0.72 -7.95
CA VAL A 77 7.67 -0.47 -7.27
C VAL A 77 6.54 -1.03 -6.42
N LEU A 78 6.28 -2.32 -6.57
CA LEU A 78 5.39 -3.08 -5.69
C LEU A 78 6.25 -3.66 -4.55
N THR A 79 5.95 -3.27 -3.32
CA THR A 79 6.64 -3.72 -2.11
C THR A 79 5.74 -4.69 -1.35
N SER A 80 6.26 -5.86 -0.99
CA SER A 80 5.66 -6.71 0.04
C SER A 80 6.39 -6.53 1.36
N LEU A 81 5.63 -6.51 2.46
CA LEU A 81 6.15 -6.49 3.82
C LEU A 81 5.46 -7.56 4.65
N GLU A 82 6.20 -8.19 5.55
CA GLU A 82 5.66 -9.09 6.55
C GLU A 82 5.41 -8.30 7.85
N ILE A 83 4.23 -8.46 8.44
CA ILE A 83 3.88 -7.87 9.73
C ILE A 83 4.25 -8.88 10.80
N THR A 84 5.21 -8.50 11.64
CA THR A 84 5.61 -9.25 12.84
C THR A 84 4.85 -8.74 14.05
N GLU A 85 4.76 -9.57 15.09
CA GLU A 85 4.34 -9.13 16.44
C GLU A 85 5.38 -8.21 17.10
#